data_AF-A0A2S6GW53-F1
#
_entry.id   AF-A0A2S6GW53-F1
#
_cell.length_a   1.000
_cell.length_b   1.000
_cell.length_c   1.000
_cell.angle_alpha   90.00
_cell.angle_beta   90.00
_cell.angle_gamma   90.00
#
_symmetry.space_group_name_H-M   'P 1'
#
loop_
_entity.id
_entity.type
_entity.pdbx_description
1 polymer ?
#
loop_
_entity_poly.entity_id
_entity_poly.type
_entity_poly.pdbx_seq_one_letter_code
_entity_poly.pdbx_strand_id
1 'polypeptide(L)'
;MRRPVLWCVLSFLLGAVVAAWLLRSRGQTVLPLAPPRPPLTQVPLAPAEVAAVPADSSSPPEPAEADEDVVPVHIPAQTREEDEITRISGTLDDALTAAVAPAGPGGLAPSDEYTVKGAQGVFHTTESPDYPLVTATVWFRTVADAERAGFAPWRD
;
A
#
# COMPACT_ATOMS: atom_id res chain seq x y z
N MET A 1 -13.97 -41.07 -2.51
CA MET A 1 -14.53 -39.78 -2.98
C MET A 1 -14.89 -38.79 -1.84
N ARG A 2 -14.19 -38.78 -0.69
CA ARG A 2 -14.50 -37.88 0.45
C ARG A 2 -13.55 -36.67 0.63
N ARG A 3 -12.53 -36.56 -0.23
CA ARG A 3 -11.53 -35.48 -0.18
C ARG A 3 -12.04 -34.09 -0.58
N PRO A 4 -13.01 -33.91 -1.51
CA PRO A 4 -13.42 -32.55 -1.90
C PRO A 4 -14.25 -31.85 -0.81
N VAL A 5 -15.11 -32.60 -0.09
CA VAL A 5 -15.95 -32.02 0.99
C VAL A 5 -15.10 -31.60 2.19
N LEU A 6 -14.06 -32.37 2.53
CA LEU A 6 -13.11 -32.01 3.59
C LEU A 6 -12.41 -30.68 3.26
N TRP A 7 -12.04 -30.46 2.00
CA TRP A 7 -11.37 -29.24 1.57
C TRP A 7 -12.31 -28.02 1.63
N CYS A 8 -13.57 -28.18 1.21
CA CYS A 8 -14.59 -27.13 1.34
C CYS A 8 -14.84 -26.71 2.80
N VAL A 9 -14.96 -27.69 3.71
CA VAL A 9 -15.16 -27.41 5.14
C VAL A 9 -13.94 -26.71 5.73
N LEU A 10 -12.72 -27.11 5.33
CA LEU A 10 -11.49 -26.48 5.77
C LEU A 10 -11.41 -25.01 5.31
N SER A 11 -11.76 -24.71 4.06
CA SER A 11 -11.82 -23.33 3.54
C SER A 11 -12.86 -22.48 4.26
N PHE A 12 -14.02 -23.06 4.59
CA PHE A 12 -15.07 -22.36 5.32
C PHE A 12 -14.64 -22.01 6.76
N LEU A 13 -14.02 -22.98 7.46
CA LEU A 13 -13.47 -22.75 8.79
C LEU A 13 -12.34 -21.72 8.77
N LEU A 14 -11.46 -21.77 7.78
CA LEU A 14 -10.38 -20.79 7.60
C LEU A 14 -10.94 -19.37 7.40
N GLY A 15 -11.97 -19.22 6.55
CA GLY A 15 -12.66 -17.94 6.34
C GLY A 15 -13.32 -17.41 7.62
N ALA A 16 -13.99 -18.28 8.40
CA ALA A 16 -14.63 -17.89 9.65
C ALA A 16 -13.61 -17.40 10.71
N VAL A 17 -12.44 -18.05 10.79
CA VAL A 17 -11.36 -17.64 11.70
C VAL A 17 -10.78 -16.28 11.30
N VAL A 18 -10.53 -16.06 10.00
CA VAL A 18 -10.02 -14.75 9.50
C VAL A 18 -11.04 -13.64 9.73
N ALA A 19 -12.33 -13.90 9.49
CA ALA A 19 -13.40 -12.94 9.73
C ALA A 19 -13.52 -12.58 11.23
N ALA A 20 -13.45 -13.58 12.12
CA ALA A 20 -13.47 -13.35 13.56
C ALA A 20 -12.22 -12.59 14.04
N TRP A 21 -11.05 -12.89 13.49
CA TRP A 21 -9.80 -12.20 13.81
C TRP A 21 -9.85 -10.71 13.39
N LEU A 22 -10.34 -10.41 12.19
CA LEU A 22 -10.53 -9.04 11.70
C LEU A 22 -11.52 -8.25 12.55
N LEU A 23 -12.62 -8.88 12.98
CA LEU A 23 -13.62 -8.22 13.81
C LEU A 23 -13.05 -7.88 15.21
N ARG A 24 -12.19 -8.75 15.74
CA ARG A 24 -11.53 -8.56 17.03
C ARG A 24 -10.38 -7.54 16.97
N SER A 25 -9.69 -7.43 15.84
CA SER A 25 -8.61 -6.45 15.63
C SER A 25 -9.13 -5.04 15.34
N ARG A 26 -10.36 -4.88 14.83
CA ARG A 26 -11.01 -3.56 14.64
C ARG A 26 -11.41 -2.84 15.93
N GLY A 27 -11.45 -3.53 17.08
CA GLY A 27 -11.85 -2.98 18.37
C GLY A 27 -10.81 -2.09 19.07
N GLN A 28 -9.59 -1.92 18.51
CA GLN A 28 -8.50 -1.18 19.17
C GLN A 28 -8.30 0.26 18.66
N THR A 29 -9.24 0.81 17.91
CA THR A 29 -9.19 2.24 17.54
C THR A 29 -9.77 3.08 18.68
N VAL A 30 -9.09 3.07 19.83
CA VAL A 30 -9.30 4.12 20.84
C VAL A 30 -8.60 5.35 20.28
N LEU A 31 -9.37 6.35 19.83
CA LEU A 31 -8.82 7.67 19.53
C LEU A 31 -8.05 8.15 20.77
N PRO A 32 -6.75 8.49 20.68
CA PRO A 32 -6.10 9.25 21.72
C PRO A 32 -6.76 10.63 21.75
N LEU A 33 -7.70 10.79 22.68
CA LEU A 33 -8.28 12.07 23.05
C LEU A 33 -7.12 13.00 23.41
N ALA A 34 -7.05 14.13 22.69
CA ALA A 34 -6.03 15.15 22.86
C ALA A 34 -5.77 15.48 24.35
N PRO A 35 -4.52 15.78 24.75
CA PRO A 35 -4.26 16.27 26.10
C PRO A 35 -5.11 17.53 26.35
N PRO A 36 -5.67 17.71 27.56
CA PRO A 36 -6.47 18.89 27.87
C PRO A 36 -5.62 20.13 27.64
N ARG A 37 -6.01 20.97 26.67
CA ARG A 37 -5.41 22.29 26.49
C ARG A 37 -5.52 23.04 27.82
N PRO A 38 -4.43 23.59 28.37
CA PRO A 38 -4.55 24.52 29.48
C PRO A 38 -5.44 25.69 29.04
N PRO A 39 -6.27 26.26 29.93
CA PRO A 39 -7.13 27.37 29.57
C PRO A 39 -6.24 28.55 29.19
N LEU A 40 -6.15 28.83 27.89
CA LEU A 40 -5.59 30.09 27.41
C LEU A 40 -6.54 31.19 27.88
N THR A 41 -6.09 31.93 28.89
CA THR A 41 -6.61 33.23 29.32
C THR A 41 -7.07 34.01 28.09
N GLN A 42 -8.39 34.12 27.91
CA GLN A 42 -8.96 34.96 26.85
C GLN A 42 -8.69 36.42 27.21
N VAL A 43 -7.70 36.99 26.55
CA VAL A 43 -7.55 38.44 26.41
C VAL A 43 -8.78 38.95 25.64
N PRO A 44 -9.48 39.99 26.13
CA PRO A 44 -10.75 40.39 25.57
C PRO A 44 -10.58 41.16 24.24
N LEU A 45 -11.47 40.80 23.31
CA LEU A 45 -12.21 41.69 22.40
C LEU A 45 -11.43 42.55 21.38
N ALA A 46 -11.45 42.12 20.12
CA ALA A 46 -11.48 43.02 18.97
C ALA A 46 -12.39 42.42 17.87
N PRO A 47 -13.46 43.10 17.44
CA PRO A 47 -14.29 42.68 16.32
C PRO A 47 -13.79 43.31 15.01
N ALA A 48 -13.56 42.49 13.99
CA ALA A 48 -13.48 42.91 12.60
C ALA A 48 -13.72 41.64 11.75
N GLU A 49 -14.93 41.34 11.31
CA GLU A 49 -15.64 41.96 10.19
C GLU A 49 -15.07 41.53 8.83
N VAL A 50 -16.02 41.12 7.97
CA VAL A 50 -16.04 41.16 6.50
C VAL A 50 -15.77 39.85 5.71
N ALA A 51 -16.85 39.43 5.04
CA ALA A 51 -16.99 38.72 3.75
C ALA A 51 -16.46 37.27 3.66
N ALA A 52 -17.25 36.21 3.41
CA ALA A 52 -18.50 36.03 2.65
C ALA A 52 -18.45 36.54 1.21
N VAL A 53 -18.04 35.69 0.25
CA VAL A 53 -18.69 35.51 -1.07
C VAL A 53 -18.22 34.16 -1.70
N PRO A 54 -18.91 33.59 -2.71
CA PRO A 54 -19.48 32.25 -2.64
C PRO A 54 -18.92 31.30 -3.71
N ALA A 55 -19.50 30.10 -3.77
CA ALA A 55 -19.41 29.18 -4.89
C ALA A 55 -19.65 29.86 -6.25
N ASP A 56 -18.93 29.43 -7.29
CA ASP A 56 -19.52 29.42 -8.62
C ASP A 56 -19.05 28.20 -9.42
N SER A 57 -20.05 27.50 -9.92
CA SER A 57 -19.99 26.40 -10.87
C SER A 57 -19.45 26.91 -12.19
N SER A 58 -18.56 26.15 -12.81
CA SER A 58 -18.50 26.11 -14.27
C SER A 58 -18.13 24.71 -14.70
N SER A 59 -19.12 24.06 -15.31
CA SER A 59 -19.03 22.82 -16.06
C SER A 59 -19.87 23.03 -17.34
N PRO A 60 -19.74 22.15 -18.35
CA PRO A 60 -19.05 22.34 -19.65
C PRO A 60 -19.94 22.71 -20.86
N PRO A 61 -19.35 22.68 -22.08
CA PRO A 61 -20.02 22.08 -23.23
C PRO A 61 -19.18 21.00 -23.97
N GLU A 62 -19.74 19.79 -24.05
CA GLU A 62 -19.77 18.91 -25.25
C GLU A 62 -20.61 19.64 -26.36
N PRO A 63 -20.70 19.25 -27.67
CA PRO A 63 -20.29 18.00 -28.33
C PRO A 63 -19.82 18.16 -29.81
N ALA A 64 -19.86 17.05 -30.55
CA ALA A 64 -19.79 16.85 -32.02
C ALA A 64 -18.43 16.35 -32.53
N GLU A 65 -18.26 15.04 -32.76
CA GLU A 65 -18.74 14.24 -33.92
C GLU A 65 -17.86 14.40 -35.18
N ALA A 66 -17.79 13.32 -35.96
CA ALA A 66 -17.01 13.05 -37.19
C ALA A 66 -15.65 12.37 -36.92
N ASP A 67 -15.27 11.27 -37.56
CA ASP A 67 -15.88 10.51 -38.65
C ASP A 67 -15.17 9.14 -38.67
N GLU A 68 -15.88 8.14 -39.19
CA GLU A 68 -15.39 6.77 -39.31
C GLU A 68 -14.29 6.66 -40.36
N ASP A 69 -13.18 5.98 -40.02
CA ASP A 69 -12.35 5.35 -41.05
C ASP A 69 -11.94 3.95 -40.59
N VAL A 70 -12.65 2.97 -41.14
CA VAL A 70 -12.46 1.54 -40.93
C VAL A 70 -11.22 1.11 -41.72
N VAL A 71 -10.07 1.13 -41.05
CA VAL A 71 -8.87 0.46 -41.57
C VAL A 71 -9.05 -1.07 -41.49
N PRO A 72 -8.90 -1.81 -42.60
CA PRO A 72 -9.02 -3.26 -42.59
C PRO A 72 -7.97 -3.87 -41.66
N VAL A 73 -8.42 -4.51 -40.59
CA VAL A 73 -7.59 -5.29 -39.68
C VAL A 73 -7.05 -6.50 -40.45
N HIS A 74 -5.84 -6.36 -40.99
CA HIS A 74 -5.01 -7.51 -41.34
C HIS A 74 -4.55 -8.13 -40.03
N ILE A 75 -5.18 -9.22 -39.61
CA ILE A 75 -4.65 -10.13 -38.59
C ILE A 75 -3.59 -10.98 -39.30
N PRO A 76 -2.27 -10.74 -39.15
CA PRO A 76 -1.31 -11.76 -39.53
C PRO A 76 -1.58 -12.98 -38.65
N ALA A 77 -1.80 -14.13 -39.30
CA ALA A 77 -1.97 -15.41 -38.62
C ALA A 77 -0.84 -15.57 -37.60
N GLN A 78 -1.22 -15.57 -36.32
CA GLN A 78 -0.28 -15.79 -35.23
C GLN A 78 0.26 -17.20 -35.35
N THR A 79 1.47 -17.30 -35.92
CA THR A 79 2.34 -18.42 -35.58
C THR A 79 2.60 -18.25 -34.10
N ARG A 80 2.02 -19.16 -33.32
CA ARG A 80 2.28 -19.34 -31.91
C ARG A 80 3.76 -19.72 -31.76
N GLU A 81 4.61 -18.70 -31.70
CA GLU A 81 5.96 -18.83 -31.17
C GLU A 81 5.81 -18.92 -29.65
N GLU A 82 5.64 -20.16 -29.21
CA GLU A 82 5.92 -20.57 -27.85
C GLU A 82 7.39 -20.27 -27.55
N ASP A 83 7.60 -19.76 -26.33
CA ASP A 83 8.87 -19.76 -25.60
C ASP A 83 9.80 -18.52 -25.72
N GLU A 84 9.22 -17.32 -25.61
CA GLU A 84 9.89 -16.24 -24.85
C GLU A 84 9.08 -15.93 -23.59
N ILE A 85 8.92 -16.95 -22.74
CA ILE A 85 8.74 -16.71 -21.32
C ILE A 85 10.09 -16.14 -20.87
N THR A 86 10.18 -14.82 -20.80
CA THR A 86 11.27 -14.14 -20.10
C THR A 86 11.42 -14.86 -18.76
N ARG A 87 12.50 -15.63 -18.64
CA ARG A 87 12.79 -16.47 -17.48
C ARG A 87 12.71 -15.54 -16.27
N ILE A 88 11.60 -15.58 -15.54
CA ILE A 88 11.51 -15.00 -14.22
C ILE A 88 12.50 -15.85 -13.42
N SER A 89 13.75 -15.37 -13.33
CA SER A 89 14.78 -15.92 -12.47
C SER A 89 14.38 -15.64 -11.02
N GLY A 90 13.30 -16.29 -10.59
CA GLY A 90 12.95 -16.47 -9.19
C GLY A 90 12.96 -17.96 -8.97
N THR A 91 13.88 -18.43 -8.14
CA THR A 91 13.86 -19.80 -7.66
C THR A 91 12.58 -20.04 -6.85
N LEU A 92 12.10 -21.28 -6.77
CA LEU A 92 10.93 -21.62 -5.94
C LEU A 92 11.12 -21.17 -4.48
N ASP A 93 12.38 -21.12 -4.03
CA ASP A 93 12.79 -20.57 -2.75
C ASP A 93 12.52 -19.05 -2.63
N ASP A 94 12.74 -18.26 -3.69
CA ASP A 94 12.40 -16.82 -3.74
C ASP A 94 10.89 -16.57 -3.69
N ALA A 95 10.08 -17.51 -4.18
CA ALA A 95 8.63 -17.46 -4.08
C ALA A 95 8.12 -17.86 -2.69
N LEU A 96 8.86 -18.73 -1.99
CA LEU A 96 8.50 -19.23 -0.66
C LEU A 96 9.01 -18.33 0.46
N THR A 97 10.08 -17.58 0.23
CA THR A 97 10.56 -16.53 1.13
C THR A 97 10.22 -15.16 0.57
N ALA A 98 9.13 -14.56 1.05
CA ALA A 98 8.76 -13.21 0.66
C ALA A 98 9.93 -12.25 0.97
N ALA A 99 10.53 -11.68 -0.07
CA ALA A 99 11.62 -10.70 0.06
C ALA A 99 11.16 -9.40 0.74
N VAL A 100 9.85 -9.22 0.80
CA VAL A 100 9.13 -8.09 1.39
C VAL A 100 8.19 -8.61 2.46
N ALA A 101 8.25 -8.04 3.66
CA ALA A 101 7.35 -8.40 4.74
C ALA A 101 6.71 -7.15 5.37
N PRO A 102 5.43 -7.21 5.77
CA PRO A 102 4.81 -6.13 6.52
C PRO A 102 5.50 -5.98 7.89
N ALA A 103 5.60 -4.75 8.38
CA ALA A 103 6.16 -4.51 9.70
C ALA A 103 5.26 -5.05 10.82
N GLY A 104 5.90 -5.55 11.87
CA GLY A 104 5.22 -5.96 13.10
C GLY A 104 4.72 -4.77 13.91
N PRO A 105 4.07 -5.03 15.07
CA PRO A 105 3.63 -3.98 15.97
C PRO A 105 4.78 -3.02 16.31
N GLY A 106 4.54 -1.71 16.15
CA GLY A 106 5.56 -0.68 16.40
C GLY A 106 6.68 -0.59 15.35
N GLY A 107 6.50 -1.17 14.17
CA GLY A 107 7.49 -1.11 13.09
C GLY A 107 8.63 -2.10 13.23
N LEU A 108 8.48 -3.12 14.08
CA LEU A 108 9.50 -4.16 14.30
C LEU A 108 9.70 -5.03 13.06
N ALA A 109 10.94 -5.47 12.86
CA ALA A 109 11.28 -6.43 11.83
C ALA A 109 10.60 -7.77 12.12
N PRO A 110 10.06 -8.46 11.11
CA PRO A 110 9.47 -9.78 11.29
C PRO A 110 10.50 -10.85 11.67
N SER A 111 11.75 -10.68 11.25
CA SER A 111 12.92 -11.49 11.61
C SER A 111 14.20 -10.70 11.35
N ASP A 112 15.32 -11.17 11.91
CA ASP A 112 16.64 -10.52 11.80
C ASP A 112 17.21 -10.46 10.36
N GLU A 113 16.64 -11.23 9.43
CA GLU A 113 17.04 -11.21 8.02
C GLU A 113 16.57 -9.95 7.27
N TYR A 114 15.59 -9.21 7.83
CA TYR A 114 15.12 -7.96 7.26
C TYR A 114 15.85 -6.78 7.88
N THR A 115 16.79 -6.21 7.13
CA THR A 115 17.67 -5.12 7.59
C THR A 115 17.35 -3.77 6.94
N VAL A 116 16.42 -3.73 5.99
CA VAL A 116 16.06 -2.52 5.25
C VAL A 116 14.65 -2.10 5.63
N LYS A 117 14.52 -0.90 6.20
CA LYS A 117 13.25 -0.33 6.67
C LYS A 117 12.61 0.51 5.57
N GLY A 118 11.43 0.13 5.11
CA GLY A 118 10.60 0.92 4.20
C GLY A 118 9.52 1.72 4.94
N ALA A 119 9.51 3.03 4.74
CA ALA A 119 8.46 3.91 5.25
C ALA A 119 8.15 5.01 4.22
N GLN A 120 6.86 5.28 3.97
CA GLN A 120 6.41 6.36 3.09
C GLN A 120 7.06 6.38 1.67
N GLY A 121 7.37 5.21 1.11
CA GLY A 121 8.01 5.12 -0.21
C GLY A 121 9.52 5.40 -0.21
N VAL A 122 10.14 5.54 0.96
CA VAL A 122 11.58 5.67 1.14
C VAL A 122 12.11 4.48 1.95
N PHE A 123 13.29 3.97 1.60
CA PHE A 123 13.96 2.94 2.39
C PHE A 123 15.18 3.49 3.13
N HIS A 124 15.34 3.03 4.37
CA HIS A 124 16.46 3.33 5.24
C HIS A 124 17.23 2.03 5.52
N THR A 125 18.55 2.07 5.33
CA THR A 125 19.47 1.01 5.76
C THR A 125 20.09 1.38 7.11
N THR A 126 20.85 0.47 7.71
CA THR A 126 21.60 0.71 8.97
C THR A 126 22.58 1.88 8.90
N GLU A 127 22.88 2.37 7.69
CA GLU A 127 23.76 3.52 7.47
C GLU A 127 23.04 4.86 7.63
N SER A 128 21.70 4.86 7.64
CA SER A 128 20.90 6.08 7.81
C SER A 128 20.83 6.54 9.27
N PRO A 129 21.03 7.84 9.57
CA PRO A 129 20.89 8.40 10.91
C PRO A 129 19.44 8.31 11.41
N ASP A 130 18.47 8.31 10.50
CA ASP A 130 17.05 8.16 10.82
C ASP A 130 16.61 6.70 10.95
N TYR A 131 17.50 5.73 10.68
CA TYR A 131 17.19 4.30 10.80
C TYR A 131 16.55 3.91 12.14
N PRO A 132 17.01 4.36 13.32
CA PRO A 132 16.34 4.04 14.59
C PRO A 132 15.07 4.88 14.86
N LEU A 133 14.92 6.04 14.22
CA LEU A 133 13.82 6.98 14.45
C LEU A 133 12.59 6.62 13.61
N VAL A 134 12.81 6.07 12.42
CA VAL A 134 11.74 5.73 11.49
C VAL A 134 11.10 4.39 11.85
N THR A 135 9.78 4.44 12.03
CA THR A 135 8.92 3.27 12.13
C THR A 135 8.69 2.69 10.75
N ALA A 136 9.23 1.51 10.49
CA ALA A 136 9.02 0.81 9.21
C ALA A 136 7.55 0.41 9.05
N THR A 137 7.00 0.60 7.86
CA THR A 137 5.71 0.03 7.45
C THR A 137 5.92 -1.30 6.74
N VAL A 138 7.03 -1.41 6.01
CA VAL A 138 7.45 -2.58 5.25
C VAL A 138 8.91 -2.84 5.54
N TRP A 139 9.30 -4.10 5.57
CA TRP A 139 10.66 -4.55 5.76
C TRP A 139 11.14 -5.30 4.54
N PHE A 140 12.38 -5.01 4.13
CA PHE A 140 13.05 -5.64 3.01
C PHE A 140 14.32 -6.34 3.50
N ARG A 141 14.66 -7.45 2.84
CA ARG A 141 15.91 -8.17 3.09
C ARG A 141 17.10 -7.44 2.50
N THR A 142 16.91 -6.90 1.28
CA THR A 142 17.96 -6.23 0.52
C THR A 142 17.48 -4.89 -0.03
N VAL A 143 18.44 -4.03 -0.37
CA VAL A 143 18.18 -2.76 -1.07
C VAL A 143 17.54 -3.01 -2.45
N ALA A 144 17.99 -4.04 -3.16
CA ALA A 144 17.45 -4.40 -4.47
C ALA A 144 15.95 -4.72 -4.40
N ASP A 145 15.49 -5.35 -3.32
CA ASP A 145 14.06 -5.64 -3.12
C ASP A 145 13.24 -4.39 -2.83
N ALA A 146 13.81 -3.43 -2.08
CA ALA A 146 13.18 -2.15 -1.83
C ALA A 146 13.04 -1.32 -3.13
N GLU A 147 14.09 -1.28 -3.95
CA GLU A 147 14.08 -0.61 -5.25
C GLU A 147 13.09 -1.26 -6.22
N ARG A 148 13.04 -2.60 -6.27
CA ARG A 148 12.04 -3.34 -7.06
C ARG A 148 10.61 -3.06 -6.60
N ALA A 149 10.41 -2.82 -5.30
CA ALA A 149 9.14 -2.42 -4.74
C ALA A 149 8.81 -0.93 -4.98
N GLY A 150 9.68 -0.18 -5.65
CA GLY A 150 9.50 1.23 -5.98
C GLY A 150 9.84 2.19 -4.85
N PHE A 151 10.56 1.73 -3.83
CA PHE A 151 11.04 2.61 -2.76
C PHE A 151 12.31 3.34 -3.21
N ALA A 152 12.37 4.63 -2.92
CA ALA A 152 13.57 5.43 -3.17
C ALA A 152 14.56 5.29 -2.00
N PRO A 153 15.87 5.37 -2.25
CA PRO A 153 16.85 5.49 -1.17
C PRO A 153 16.60 6.77 -0.40
N TRP A 154 16.79 6.71 0.91
CA TRP A 154 16.85 7.91 1.74
C TRP A 154 17.95 8.85 1.19
N ARG A 155 17.62 10.13 1.06
CA ARG A 155 18.55 11.20 0.70
C ARG A 155 18.58 12.19 1.84
N ASP A 156 19.78 12.50 2.32
CA ASP A 156 20.05 13.61 3.25
C ASP A 156 19.69 14.98 2.64
#